data_AF-A0AAN8JPP0-F1
#
_entry.id   AF-A0AAN8JPP0-F1
#
_cell.length_a   1.000
_cell.length_b   1.000
_cell.length_c   1.000
_cell.angle_alpha   90.00
_cell.angle_beta   90.00
_cell.angle_gamma   90.00
#
_symmetry.space_group_name_H-M   'P 1'
#
loop_
_entity.id
_entity.type
_entity.pdbx_description
1 polymer ?
#
loop_
_entity_poly.entity_id
_entity_poly.type
_entity_poly.pdbx_seq_one_letter_code
_entity_poly.pdbx_strand_id
1 'polypeptide(L)'
;METMYGLTQHGRVHFGLLINHCIVFFLDVVQCNYLEIEVPGLCSVSVVLQTMSCTKRTCSTSESICLHLLQREYSAGNSYRRNLKILKNIICKGKTTFRKVWEKHSTKHISTEGSNIFFDNYRYFYNGNTISCSPRLVYTLPPVPTNRKIEDALICHTTQECLHLSRLYHHDCLITITANNHLRLYNLTSGEVLHDLYLSSHLNFRELSWSVDQETLVIRSTHNKMSAFARQAGVTVSIVMVLAVFDVNPLQFIGMIEIDKRTWGAGVLDSMIIGGILIIMYQSGFVKFFNFEDIVKKYRTDTDKYMVNGVYTNGIPINIKVTECPPVLFEVKCSQHNVQFGGFPWHFIITPHGSLGCFLVYSFIDRQVIEGGHLDLDNNSIELDKAIFHGDESGRILHIGHDTVRVLEIVSGRGQKTHLKKDFEIVIKDEDSEKENKCKSDLPTVTSSGRKIKKRWIQDELCEENNNITVYHVDYENELDVLLVSCVVSGAEVTKGYLDLYDNYTGLLLHRIQLIEPYHEFNEHKVHMDKDTIIHIVKARSSKFVCTVYKLFGQTDNKSEIHADNDTPNENLRMTGLNRRSRSRTR
;
A
#
# COMPACT_ATOMS: atom_id res chain seq x y z
N MET A 1 -22.43 4.86 -22.79
CA MET A 1 -23.24 4.33 -21.68
C MET A 1 -23.33 2.81 -21.75
N GLU A 2 -23.81 2.22 -22.85
CA GLU A 2 -23.76 0.74 -23.04
C GLU A 2 -22.35 0.17 -23.13
N THR A 3 -21.37 0.93 -23.61
CA THR A 3 -19.96 0.48 -23.72
C THR A 3 -19.26 0.32 -22.36
N MET A 4 -19.61 1.13 -21.36
CA MET A 4 -19.13 0.94 -19.97
C MET A 4 -19.86 -0.23 -19.27
N TYR A 5 -21.11 -0.50 -19.65
CA TYR A 5 -21.88 -1.65 -19.20
C TYR A 5 -21.47 -2.97 -19.90
N GLY A 6 -20.93 -2.91 -21.11
CA GLY A 6 -20.45 -4.07 -21.88
C GLY A 6 -19.08 -4.59 -21.42
N LEU A 7 -18.21 -3.70 -20.94
CA LEU A 7 -16.93 -4.07 -20.31
C LEU A 7 -17.10 -4.82 -18.97
N THR A 8 -18.30 -4.76 -18.36
CA THR A 8 -18.57 -5.26 -17.01
C THR A 8 -19.29 -6.61 -16.93
N GLN A 9 -19.67 -7.23 -18.06
CA GLN A 9 -20.15 -8.62 -18.02
C GLN A 9 -19.02 -9.65 -17.85
N HIS A 10 -17.74 -9.27 -18.02
CA HIS A 10 -16.60 -10.19 -18.00
C HIS A 10 -15.31 -9.72 -17.31
N GLY A 11 -15.27 -8.65 -16.51
CA GLY A 11 -13.99 -8.29 -15.88
C GLY A 11 -14.06 -7.26 -14.75
N ARG A 12 -13.31 -7.55 -13.70
CA ARG A 12 -13.02 -6.72 -12.52
C ARG A 12 -12.46 -5.36 -12.95
N VAL A 13 -13.00 -4.28 -12.40
CA VAL A 13 -12.42 -2.93 -12.53
C VAL A 13 -12.23 -2.38 -11.13
N HIS A 14 -10.98 -2.38 -10.65
CA HIS A 14 -10.60 -1.79 -9.37
C HIS A 14 -10.05 -0.37 -9.62
N PHE A 15 -10.61 0.62 -8.93
CA PHE A 15 -10.07 1.99 -8.92
C PHE A 15 -9.40 2.23 -7.56
N GLY A 16 -8.10 2.49 -7.57
CA GLY A 16 -7.34 2.93 -6.39
C GLY A 16 -7.01 4.42 -6.42
N LEU A 17 -6.46 4.88 -5.30
CA LEU A 17 -6.31 6.27 -4.87
C LEU A 17 -5.52 7.18 -5.83
N LEU A 18 -5.99 8.43 -6.00
CA LEU A 18 -5.25 9.54 -6.60
C LEU A 18 -4.80 10.51 -5.48
N ILE A 19 -3.61 10.29 -4.91
CA ILE A 19 -2.94 11.28 -4.05
C ILE A 19 -1.49 11.44 -4.48
N ASN A 20 -1.06 12.71 -4.61
CA ASN A 20 0.30 13.16 -4.89
C ASN A 20 1.40 12.15 -4.47
N HIS A 21 2.05 11.55 -5.47
CA HIS A 21 3.28 10.76 -5.35
C HIS A 21 3.28 9.55 -4.39
N CYS A 22 2.12 9.04 -3.96
CA CYS A 22 2.02 7.77 -3.24
C CYS A 22 0.77 7.01 -3.71
N ILE A 23 1.00 5.98 -4.50
CA ILE A 23 0.00 4.98 -4.86
C ILE A 23 0.01 3.94 -3.74
N VAL A 24 -1.10 3.84 -3.01
CA VAL A 24 -1.37 2.73 -2.07
C VAL A 24 -2.51 1.93 -2.69
N PHE A 25 -2.23 0.69 -3.09
CA PHE A 25 -3.24 -0.26 -3.55
C PHE A 25 -3.46 -1.34 -2.49
N PHE A 26 -4.72 -1.69 -2.31
CA PHE A 26 -5.19 -2.80 -1.49
C PHE A 26 -5.17 -4.08 -2.33
N LEU A 27 -4.56 -5.14 -1.79
CA LEU A 27 -4.64 -6.48 -2.35
C LEU A 27 -6.08 -6.99 -2.23
N ASP A 28 -6.66 -7.50 -3.32
CA ASP A 28 -7.55 -8.67 -3.22
C ASP A 28 -7.68 -9.47 -4.53
N VAL A 29 -7.39 -10.76 -4.41
CA VAL A 29 -7.91 -11.81 -5.29
C VAL A 29 -8.70 -12.76 -4.40
N VAL A 30 -10.02 -12.63 -4.44
CA VAL A 30 -10.92 -13.65 -3.89
C VAL A 30 -11.86 -14.15 -4.99
N GLN A 31 -11.71 -15.43 -5.33
CA GLN A 31 -12.65 -16.19 -6.16
C GLN A 31 -13.99 -16.35 -5.42
N CYS A 32 -15.07 -15.94 -6.08
CA CYS A 32 -16.43 -16.41 -5.82
C CYS A 32 -16.90 -17.20 -7.04
N ASN A 33 -16.93 -18.53 -6.94
CA ASN A 33 -17.64 -19.39 -7.87
C ASN A 33 -18.81 -20.06 -7.13
N TYR A 34 -20.03 -19.86 -7.63
CA TYR A 34 -21.07 -20.89 -7.70
C TYR A 34 -22.04 -20.50 -8.83
N LEU A 35 -21.96 -21.20 -9.96
CA LEU A 35 -23.12 -21.54 -10.77
C LEU A 35 -22.92 -22.98 -11.24
N GLU A 36 -23.56 -23.92 -10.56
CA GLU A 36 -23.66 -25.32 -11.00
C GLU A 36 -24.53 -25.36 -12.25
N ILE A 37 -23.95 -25.78 -13.38
CA ILE A 37 -24.70 -26.27 -14.53
C ILE A 37 -24.35 -27.75 -14.65
N GLU A 38 -25.31 -28.61 -14.31
CA GLU A 38 -25.22 -30.04 -14.57
C GLU A 38 -25.09 -30.30 -16.08
N VAL A 39 -24.02 -30.96 -16.48
CA VAL A 39 -23.89 -31.59 -17.80
C VAL A 39 -23.68 -33.09 -17.58
N PRO A 40 -24.59 -33.96 -18.05
CA PRO A 40 -24.49 -35.39 -17.78
C PRO A 40 -23.48 -36.06 -18.71
N GLY A 41 -22.60 -36.86 -18.10
CA GLY A 41 -21.80 -37.87 -18.78
C GLY A 41 -20.33 -37.50 -18.96
N LEU A 42 -19.48 -37.95 -18.03
CA LEU A 42 -18.12 -38.43 -18.28
C LEU A 42 -17.59 -39.19 -17.06
N CYS A 43 -16.97 -40.34 -17.34
CA CYS A 43 -16.65 -41.42 -16.43
C CYS A 43 -15.68 -41.05 -15.29
N SER A 44 -15.97 -41.60 -14.12
CA SER A 44 -15.11 -41.69 -12.93
C SER A 44 -13.81 -42.47 -13.21
N VAL A 45 -12.66 -41.88 -12.89
CA VAL A 45 -11.39 -42.61 -12.69
C VAL A 45 -10.97 -42.46 -11.23
N SER A 46 -11.10 -43.54 -10.47
CA SER A 46 -10.71 -43.64 -9.07
C SER A 46 -9.21 -43.88 -8.95
N VAL A 47 -8.46 -42.96 -8.34
CA VAL A 47 -7.07 -43.20 -7.92
C VAL A 47 -7.07 -43.45 -6.41
N VAL A 48 -6.72 -44.68 -6.02
CA VAL A 48 -6.59 -45.14 -4.64
C VAL A 48 -5.31 -44.58 -4.03
N LEU A 49 -5.42 -43.73 -3.01
CA LEU A 49 -4.29 -43.27 -2.19
C LEU A 49 -4.13 -44.20 -0.97
N GLN A 50 -3.08 -45.02 -0.99
CA GLN A 50 -2.62 -45.78 0.17
C GLN A 50 -2.05 -44.82 1.23
N THR A 51 -2.69 -44.79 2.40
CA THR A 51 -2.16 -44.12 3.59
C THR A 51 -0.98 -44.90 4.18
N MET A 52 0.22 -44.33 4.15
CA MET A 52 1.35 -44.80 4.97
C MET A 52 1.42 -43.98 6.26
N SER A 53 1.25 -44.67 7.38
CA SER A 53 1.49 -44.19 8.73
C SER A 53 2.96 -43.81 8.92
N CYS A 54 3.26 -42.65 9.50
CA CYS A 54 4.58 -42.37 10.05
C CYS A 54 4.48 -41.80 11.46
N THR A 55 5.32 -42.36 12.31
CA THR A 55 5.35 -42.36 13.77
C THR A 55 5.77 -41.05 14.41
N LYS A 56 5.16 -40.74 15.56
CA LYS A 56 5.53 -39.67 16.49
C LYS A 56 7.02 -39.67 16.84
N ARG A 57 7.68 -38.53 16.67
CA ARG A 57 8.84 -38.14 17.48
C ARG A 57 8.59 -36.74 18.05
N THR A 58 8.66 -36.67 19.38
CA THR A 58 8.62 -35.46 20.20
C THR A 58 9.94 -34.71 20.09
N CYS A 59 9.93 -33.44 19.70
CA CYS A 59 10.99 -32.50 19.99
C CYS A 59 10.37 -31.15 20.36
N SER A 60 10.71 -30.65 21.54
CA SER A 60 10.24 -29.39 22.10
C SER A 60 11.08 -28.23 21.54
N THR A 61 10.59 -27.61 20.49
CA THR A 61 10.97 -26.26 20.04
C THR A 61 9.66 -25.49 19.91
N SER A 62 9.58 -24.26 20.40
CA SER A 62 8.38 -23.42 20.27
C SER A 62 8.15 -23.09 18.80
N GLU A 63 7.44 -23.96 18.10
CA GLU A 63 7.09 -23.80 16.69
C GLU A 63 6.10 -22.65 16.53
N SER A 64 6.35 -21.79 15.53
CA SER A 64 5.45 -20.69 15.18
C SER A 64 4.05 -21.23 14.90
N ILE A 65 3.04 -20.63 15.55
CA ILE A 65 1.63 -20.98 15.36
C ILE A 65 1.24 -20.91 13.87
N CYS A 66 1.86 -19.99 13.10
CA CYS A 66 1.68 -19.88 11.66
C CYS A 66 2.10 -21.16 10.90
N LEU A 67 3.13 -21.89 11.35
CA LEU A 67 3.55 -23.14 10.71
C LEU A 67 2.62 -24.31 11.00
N HIS A 68 2.05 -24.38 12.20
CA HIS A 68 1.01 -25.37 12.51
C HIS A 68 -0.26 -25.13 11.67
N LEU A 69 -0.56 -23.87 11.37
CA LEU A 69 -1.65 -23.50 10.48
C LEU A 69 -1.32 -23.85 9.02
N LEU A 70 -0.10 -23.55 8.54
CA LEU A 70 0.41 -23.91 7.20
C LEU A 70 0.48 -25.45 6.98
N GLN A 71 0.95 -26.24 7.95
CA GLN A 71 1.03 -27.70 7.83
C GLN A 71 -0.35 -28.38 7.75
N ARG A 72 -1.41 -27.72 8.23
CA ARG A 72 -2.79 -28.19 8.10
C ARG A 72 -3.39 -27.97 6.72
N GLU A 73 -2.73 -27.19 5.85
CA GLU A 73 -3.22 -26.82 4.51
C GLU A 73 -3.09 -27.95 3.49
N TYR A 74 -2.19 -28.89 3.69
CA TYR A 74 -1.98 -29.99 2.73
C TYR A 74 -3.10 -31.05 2.72
N SER A 75 -4.12 -30.97 3.60
CA SER A 75 -5.01 -32.11 3.86
C SER A 75 -6.53 -31.90 3.80
N ALA A 76 -7.10 -30.69 3.61
CA ALA A 76 -8.56 -30.55 3.41
C ALA A 76 -8.98 -29.18 2.85
N GLY A 77 -10.04 -29.18 2.03
CA GLY A 77 -10.60 -28.00 1.35
C GLY A 77 -10.87 -26.80 2.26
N ASN A 78 -10.30 -25.67 1.85
CA ASN A 78 -10.43 -24.30 2.37
C ASN A 78 -10.06 -24.06 3.84
N SER A 79 -8.96 -24.66 4.29
CA SER A 79 -8.29 -24.41 5.58
C SER A 79 -7.81 -22.95 5.75
N TYR A 80 -7.44 -22.26 4.67
CA TYR A 80 -6.81 -20.94 4.73
C TYR A 80 -7.70 -19.86 5.35
N ARG A 81 -8.94 -19.68 4.87
CA ARG A 81 -9.89 -18.73 5.50
C ARG A 81 -10.18 -19.07 6.96
N ARG A 82 -10.23 -20.37 7.30
CA ARG A 82 -10.38 -20.82 8.69
C ARG A 82 -9.16 -20.48 9.53
N ASN A 83 -7.96 -20.65 8.98
CA ASN A 83 -6.69 -20.30 9.62
C ASN A 83 -6.60 -18.80 9.87
N LEU A 84 -6.96 -17.96 8.89
CA LEU A 84 -7.03 -16.50 9.05
C LEU A 84 -8.04 -16.09 10.13
N LYS A 85 -9.22 -16.72 10.17
CA LYS A 85 -10.18 -16.50 11.28
C LYS A 85 -9.58 -16.87 12.64
N ILE A 86 -8.81 -17.96 12.73
CA ILE A 86 -8.12 -18.33 13.97
C ILE A 86 -7.06 -17.28 14.31
N LEU A 87 -6.27 -16.85 13.33
CA LEU A 87 -5.22 -15.84 13.49
C LEU A 87 -5.80 -14.50 13.96
N LYS A 88 -6.87 -14.00 13.30
CA LYS A 88 -7.64 -12.81 13.73
C LYS A 88 -8.04 -12.94 15.19
N ASN A 89 -8.62 -14.07 15.58
CA ASN A 89 -9.02 -14.31 16.97
C ASN A 89 -7.83 -14.29 17.94
N ILE A 90 -6.67 -14.85 17.55
CA ILE A 90 -5.46 -14.87 18.38
C ILE A 90 -4.89 -13.46 18.56
N ILE A 91 -4.83 -12.67 17.49
CA ILE A 91 -4.38 -11.27 17.51
C ILE A 91 -5.31 -10.41 18.36
N CYS A 92 -6.63 -10.61 18.21
CA CYS A 92 -7.64 -9.72 18.80
C CYS A 92 -8.08 -10.09 20.22
N LYS A 93 -7.96 -11.35 20.68
CA LYS A 93 -8.55 -11.81 21.96
C LYS A 93 -7.58 -11.89 23.16
N GLY A 94 -6.41 -11.24 23.07
CA GLY A 94 -5.78 -10.63 24.27
C GLY A 94 -4.93 -11.52 25.19
N LYS A 95 -4.26 -12.55 24.68
CA LYS A 95 -3.10 -13.18 25.38
C LYS A 95 -1.80 -13.08 24.61
N THR A 96 -1.79 -12.23 23.60
CA THR A 96 -0.67 -12.04 22.70
C THR A 96 -0.20 -10.60 22.79
N THR A 97 1.08 -10.38 22.53
CA THR A 97 1.68 -9.05 22.48
C THR A 97 2.60 -8.97 21.29
N PHE A 98 2.54 -7.85 20.58
CA PHE A 98 3.53 -7.53 19.56
C PHE A 98 4.82 -7.10 20.24
N ARG A 99 5.93 -7.76 19.89
CA ARG A 99 7.26 -7.45 20.41
C ARG A 99 8.16 -7.05 19.27
N LYS A 100 9.04 -6.09 19.53
CA LYS A 100 10.11 -5.72 18.61
C LYS A 100 11.08 -6.89 18.51
N VAL A 101 11.24 -7.41 17.30
CA VAL A 101 12.11 -8.57 17.02
C VAL A 101 13.31 -8.21 16.18
N TRP A 102 13.25 -7.06 15.50
CA TRP A 102 14.27 -6.67 14.55
C TRP A 102 14.26 -5.17 14.31
N GLU A 103 15.45 -4.60 14.11
CA GLU A 103 15.64 -3.21 13.74
C GLU A 103 16.82 -3.12 12.77
N LYS A 104 16.69 -2.26 11.76
CA LYS A 104 17.81 -1.92 10.89
C LYS A 104 17.77 -0.47 10.44
N HIS A 105 18.97 0.13 10.40
CA HIS A 105 19.19 1.50 9.98
C HIS A 105 19.67 1.57 8.53
N SER A 106 19.27 2.61 7.81
CA SER A 106 19.66 2.86 6.43
C SER A 106 19.83 4.35 6.16
N THR A 107 20.79 4.70 5.31
CA THR A 107 20.95 6.07 4.78
C THR A 107 20.18 6.27 3.46
N LYS A 108 19.57 5.20 2.94
CA LYS A 108 18.80 5.17 1.70
C LYS A 108 17.37 4.73 1.99
N HIS A 109 16.47 5.04 1.06
CA HIS A 109 15.05 4.66 1.13
C HIS A 109 14.88 3.16 1.43
N ILE A 110 13.87 2.86 2.24
CA ILE A 110 13.43 1.50 2.58
C ILE A 110 12.05 1.33 1.96
N SER A 111 11.88 0.31 1.13
CA SER A 111 10.60 -0.03 0.52
C SER A 111 10.04 -1.30 1.18
N THR A 112 8.73 -1.37 1.33
CA THR A 112 8.03 -2.52 1.91
C THR A 112 6.78 -2.86 1.10
N GLU A 113 6.50 -4.14 0.97
CA GLU A 113 5.27 -4.66 0.36
C GLU A 113 4.83 -5.89 1.15
N GLY A 114 3.72 -5.76 1.89
CA GLY A 114 3.38 -6.68 2.97
C GLY A 114 4.56 -6.84 3.95
N SER A 115 4.93 -8.08 4.21
CA SER A 115 6.07 -8.47 5.05
C SER A 115 7.45 -8.48 4.34
N ASN A 116 7.51 -8.11 3.06
CA ASN A 116 8.75 -8.03 2.30
C ASN A 116 9.43 -6.67 2.51
N ILE A 117 10.74 -6.66 2.81
CA ILE A 117 11.48 -5.45 3.14
C ILE A 117 12.72 -5.32 2.26
N PHE A 118 12.86 -4.17 1.60
CA PHE A 118 13.94 -3.88 0.66
C PHE A 118 14.78 -2.70 1.12
N PHE A 119 16.11 -2.87 1.06
CA PHE A 119 17.08 -1.83 1.39
C PHE A 119 18.01 -1.52 0.22
N ASP A 120 18.59 -0.32 0.26
CA ASP A 120 19.63 0.13 -0.67
C ASP A 120 19.17 0.01 -2.13
N ASN A 121 18.01 0.60 -2.45
CA ASN A 121 17.38 0.55 -3.78
C ASN A 121 17.15 -0.88 -4.27
N TYR A 122 16.41 -1.68 -3.48
CA TYR A 122 16.05 -3.08 -3.79
C TYR A 122 17.22 -4.07 -3.85
N ARG A 123 18.42 -3.66 -3.41
CA ARG A 123 19.60 -4.52 -3.42
C ARG A 123 19.55 -5.63 -2.38
N TYR A 124 19.14 -5.30 -1.16
CA TYR A 124 18.99 -6.29 -0.10
C TYR A 124 17.51 -6.60 0.09
N PHE A 125 17.15 -7.87 -0.03
CA PHE A 125 15.79 -8.34 0.22
C PHE A 125 15.72 -9.16 1.51
N TYR A 126 14.87 -8.71 2.42
CA TYR A 126 14.54 -9.40 3.66
C TYR A 126 13.09 -9.87 3.59
N ASN A 127 12.90 -11.16 3.85
CA ASN A 127 11.56 -11.74 3.97
C ASN A 127 11.15 -11.76 5.46
N GLY A 128 10.00 -11.17 5.79
CA GLY A 128 9.43 -11.12 7.14
C GLY A 128 8.58 -12.34 7.53
N ASN A 129 8.20 -13.18 6.56
CA ASN A 129 7.43 -14.41 6.75
C ASN A 129 8.33 -15.60 7.07
N THR A 130 9.07 -15.50 8.17
CA THR A 130 10.06 -16.52 8.57
C THR A 130 9.63 -17.23 9.85
N ILE A 131 10.09 -18.47 9.97
CA ILE A 131 9.92 -19.31 11.17
C ILE A 131 10.61 -18.69 12.39
N SER A 132 11.73 -18.00 12.18
CA SER A 132 12.56 -17.42 13.23
C SER A 132 11.99 -16.14 13.86
N CYS A 133 10.74 -15.79 13.56
CA CYS A 133 10.06 -14.57 14.02
C CYS A 133 10.89 -13.28 13.79
N SER A 134 11.80 -13.28 12.83
CA SER A 134 12.71 -12.17 12.54
C SER A 134 13.03 -12.15 11.04
N PRO A 135 13.05 -10.97 10.39
CA PRO A 135 13.32 -10.87 8.97
C PRO A 135 14.64 -11.55 8.57
N ARG A 136 14.59 -12.41 7.56
CA ARG A 136 15.77 -13.13 7.04
C ARG A 136 16.21 -12.53 5.72
N LEU A 137 17.51 -12.26 5.60
CA LEU A 137 18.12 -11.89 4.32
C LEU A 137 18.00 -13.08 3.35
N VAL A 138 17.30 -12.86 2.23
CA VAL A 138 17.10 -13.89 1.19
C VAL A 138 18.20 -13.78 0.14
N TYR A 139 18.37 -12.60 -0.45
CA TYR A 139 19.43 -12.34 -1.43
C TYR A 139 20.06 -10.96 -1.25
N THR A 140 21.23 -10.79 -1.86
CA THR A 140 21.90 -9.49 -2.03
C THR A 140 22.31 -9.35 -3.48
N LEU A 141 21.75 -8.35 -4.17
CA LEU A 141 22.15 -8.04 -5.53
C LEU A 141 23.57 -7.43 -5.55
N PRO A 142 24.33 -7.67 -6.64
CA PRO A 142 25.66 -7.07 -6.78
C PRO A 142 25.56 -5.54 -6.81
N PRO A 143 26.58 -4.82 -6.32
CA PRO A 143 26.62 -3.37 -6.42
C PRO A 143 26.63 -2.96 -7.89
N VAL A 144 25.74 -2.04 -8.25
CA VAL A 144 25.61 -1.51 -9.61
C VAL A 144 26.00 -0.03 -9.66
N PRO A 145 26.52 0.46 -10.80
CA PRO A 145 26.75 1.87 -11.01
C PRO A 145 25.44 2.67 -10.96
N THR A 146 25.54 3.97 -10.70
CA THR A 146 24.38 4.87 -10.54
C THR A 146 23.47 4.91 -11.76
N ASN A 147 24.00 4.70 -12.97
CA ASN A 147 23.21 4.63 -14.21
C ASN A 147 22.43 3.32 -14.37
N ARG A 148 22.63 2.32 -13.50
CA ARG A 148 21.90 1.05 -13.48
C ARG A 148 21.15 0.84 -12.17
N LYS A 149 21.02 1.88 -11.33
CA LYS A 149 20.21 1.80 -10.11
C LYS A 149 18.76 1.49 -10.47
N ILE A 150 18.09 0.75 -9.59
CA ILE A 150 16.64 0.57 -9.66
C ILE A 150 16.00 1.89 -9.26
N GLU A 151 15.13 2.41 -10.13
CA GLU A 151 14.39 3.65 -9.92
C GLU A 151 13.05 3.36 -9.26
N ASP A 152 12.39 2.27 -9.68
CA ASP A 152 11.13 1.82 -9.11
C ASP A 152 10.96 0.31 -9.25
N ALA A 153 10.06 -0.28 -8.44
CA ALA A 153 9.80 -1.71 -8.46
C ALA A 153 8.38 -2.08 -7.96
N LEU A 154 7.90 -3.24 -8.42
CA LEU A 154 6.65 -3.88 -8.00
C LEU A 154 6.90 -5.37 -7.73
N ILE A 155 6.24 -5.97 -6.75
CA ILE A 155 6.21 -7.43 -6.62
C ILE A 155 5.07 -8.00 -7.43
N CYS A 156 5.40 -9.03 -8.22
CA CYS A 156 4.43 -9.90 -8.85
C CYS A 156 4.40 -11.24 -8.14
N HIS A 157 3.22 -11.63 -7.64
CA HIS A 157 2.98 -12.91 -7.01
C HIS A 157 2.51 -13.94 -8.02
N THR A 158 3.01 -15.16 -7.88
CA THR A 158 2.55 -16.27 -8.71
C THR A 158 1.19 -16.75 -8.22
N THR A 159 0.20 -16.75 -9.09
CA THR A 159 -1.12 -17.31 -8.80
C THR A 159 -1.22 -18.74 -9.34
N GLN A 160 -2.17 -19.53 -8.83
CA GLN A 160 -2.46 -20.87 -9.37
C GLN A 160 -2.83 -20.83 -10.87
N GLU A 161 -3.37 -19.71 -11.32
CA GLU A 161 -3.68 -19.48 -12.73
C GLU A 161 -2.42 -19.45 -13.58
N CYS A 162 -1.25 -19.10 -13.05
CA CYS A 162 0.02 -19.08 -13.77
C CYS A 162 0.62 -20.49 -14.02
N LEU A 163 0.03 -21.56 -13.48
CA LEU A 163 0.58 -22.93 -13.60
C LEU A 163 0.64 -23.44 -15.05
N HIS A 164 -0.21 -22.93 -15.93
CA HIS A 164 -0.19 -23.28 -17.36
C HIS A 164 0.94 -22.58 -18.14
N LEU A 165 1.56 -21.54 -17.55
CA LEU A 165 2.67 -20.81 -18.16
C LEU A 165 4.00 -21.56 -17.99
N SER A 166 5.03 -21.08 -18.68
CA SER A 166 6.40 -21.60 -18.52
C SER A 166 6.85 -21.54 -17.07
N ARG A 167 7.72 -22.48 -16.65
CA ARG A 167 8.27 -22.56 -15.29
C ARG A 167 8.96 -21.28 -14.82
N LEU A 168 9.41 -20.43 -15.75
CA LEU A 168 9.95 -19.10 -15.44
C LEU A 168 8.96 -18.21 -14.68
N TYR A 169 7.65 -18.40 -14.88
CA TYR A 169 6.56 -17.63 -14.26
C TYR A 169 5.93 -18.36 -13.06
N HIS A 170 6.58 -19.41 -12.55
CA HIS A 170 6.09 -20.15 -11.37
C HIS A 170 6.68 -19.62 -10.05
N HIS A 171 7.36 -18.48 -10.10
CA HIS A 171 8.03 -17.87 -8.96
C HIS A 171 7.60 -16.43 -8.82
N ASP A 172 7.44 -15.98 -7.57
CA ASP A 172 7.27 -14.57 -7.27
C ASP A 172 8.45 -13.78 -7.84
N CYS A 173 8.12 -12.65 -8.46
CA CYS A 173 9.07 -11.85 -9.21
C CYS A 173 9.09 -10.42 -8.68
N LEU A 174 10.28 -9.83 -8.60
CA LEU A 174 10.43 -8.39 -8.46
C LEU A 174 10.58 -7.77 -9.85
N ILE A 175 9.58 -7.01 -10.28
CA ILE A 175 9.59 -6.25 -11.52
C ILE A 175 10.22 -4.89 -11.23
N THR A 176 11.22 -4.49 -12.01
CA THR A 176 11.97 -3.26 -11.74
C THR A 176 12.20 -2.45 -13.01
N ILE A 177 12.30 -1.14 -12.87
CA ILE A 177 12.79 -0.23 -13.91
C ILE A 177 14.12 0.37 -13.46
N THR A 178 15.14 0.24 -14.30
CA THR A 178 16.47 0.79 -14.01
C THR A 178 16.65 2.18 -14.64
N ALA A 179 17.60 2.95 -14.12
CA ALA A 179 17.94 4.28 -14.63
C ALA A 179 18.40 4.30 -16.10
N ASN A 180 18.91 3.17 -16.62
CA ASN A 180 19.22 2.99 -18.05
C ASN A 180 18.06 2.40 -18.87
N ASN A 181 16.83 2.49 -18.37
CA ASN A 181 15.60 2.09 -19.06
C ASN A 181 15.50 0.59 -19.37
N HIS A 182 15.99 -0.26 -18.48
CA HIS A 182 15.74 -1.70 -18.56
C HIS A 182 14.60 -2.08 -17.62
N LEU A 183 13.58 -2.73 -18.18
CA LEU A 183 12.56 -3.45 -17.43
C LEU A 183 13.11 -4.85 -17.12
N ARG A 184 13.27 -5.16 -15.83
CA ARG A 184 13.84 -6.43 -15.39
C ARG A 184 12.94 -7.17 -14.43
N LEU A 185 12.83 -8.47 -14.63
CA LEU A 185 12.18 -9.40 -13.71
C LEU A 185 13.27 -10.15 -12.96
N TYR A 186 13.25 -10.04 -11.63
CA TYR A 186 14.12 -10.80 -10.75
C TYR A 186 13.31 -11.89 -10.05
N ASN A 187 13.86 -13.09 -9.94
CA ASN A 187 13.29 -14.12 -9.06
C ASN A 187 13.40 -13.64 -7.61
N LEU A 188 12.29 -13.54 -6.89
CA LEU A 188 12.28 -13.02 -5.52
C LEU A 188 12.97 -13.97 -4.51
N THR A 189 13.10 -15.25 -4.85
CA THR A 189 13.77 -16.25 -4.00
C THR A 189 15.28 -16.29 -4.22
N SER A 190 15.76 -16.23 -5.46
CA SER A 190 17.20 -16.33 -5.78
C SER A 190 17.89 -14.99 -6.03
N GLY A 191 17.14 -13.95 -6.41
CA GLY A 191 17.67 -12.68 -6.90
C GLY A 191 18.23 -12.74 -8.33
N GLU A 192 18.01 -13.85 -9.04
CA GLU A 192 18.45 -14.02 -10.43
C GLU A 192 17.58 -13.23 -11.41
N VAL A 193 18.18 -12.71 -12.48
CA VAL A 193 17.45 -12.02 -13.54
C VAL A 193 16.79 -13.06 -14.44
N LEU A 194 15.46 -13.06 -14.47
CA LEU A 194 14.63 -13.93 -15.31
C LEU A 194 14.40 -13.32 -16.69
N HIS A 195 14.19 -12.01 -16.74
CA HIS A 195 13.96 -11.27 -17.99
C HIS A 195 14.63 -9.89 -17.93
N ASP A 196 15.18 -9.44 -19.06
CA ASP A 196 15.78 -8.11 -19.22
C ASP A 196 15.35 -7.51 -20.57
N LEU A 197 14.56 -6.44 -20.52
CA LEU A 197 14.00 -5.77 -21.70
C LEU A 197 14.40 -4.29 -21.74
N TYR A 198 15.02 -3.88 -22.82
CA TYR A 198 15.41 -2.49 -23.02
C TYR A 198 14.26 -1.66 -23.63
N LEU A 199 13.84 -0.61 -22.92
CA LEU A 199 12.67 0.20 -23.33
C LEU A 199 13.02 1.28 -24.34
N SER A 200 14.04 2.11 -24.10
CA SER A 200 14.36 3.23 -24.98
C SER A 200 15.74 3.82 -24.73
N SER A 201 16.37 4.33 -25.78
CA SER A 201 17.58 5.17 -25.72
C SER A 201 17.32 6.66 -25.58
N HIS A 202 16.09 7.12 -25.84
CA HIS A 202 15.76 8.55 -25.92
C HIS A 202 14.81 9.02 -24.80
N LEU A 203 14.04 8.11 -24.22
CA LEU A 203 13.07 8.39 -23.17
C LEU A 203 13.58 7.85 -21.84
N ASN A 204 13.38 8.59 -20.75
CA ASN A 204 13.75 8.14 -19.42
C ASN A 204 12.52 7.60 -18.69
N PHE A 205 12.43 6.29 -18.49
CA PHE A 205 11.37 5.63 -17.73
C PHE A 205 11.76 5.48 -16.27
N ARG A 206 10.92 5.93 -15.34
CA ARG A 206 11.31 6.05 -13.92
C ARG A 206 10.29 5.56 -12.92
N GLU A 207 9.05 5.30 -13.34
CA GLU A 207 7.98 4.93 -12.43
C GLU A 207 7.21 3.72 -12.98
N LEU A 208 6.90 2.79 -12.09
CA LEU A 208 6.12 1.59 -12.32
C LEU A 208 4.82 1.67 -11.53
N SER A 209 3.74 1.25 -12.15
CA SER A 209 2.43 1.17 -11.50
C SER A 209 1.62 0.04 -12.09
N TRP A 210 0.74 -0.54 -11.27
CA TRP A 210 -0.29 -1.45 -11.77
C TRP A 210 -1.42 -0.64 -12.41
N SER A 211 -1.84 -1.05 -13.61
CA SER A 211 -3.14 -0.64 -14.16
C SER A 211 -4.23 -1.56 -13.62
N VAL A 212 -3.94 -2.86 -13.59
CA VAL A 212 -4.72 -3.88 -12.91
C VAL A 212 -3.69 -4.73 -12.16
N ASP A 213 -3.85 -4.85 -10.85
CA ASP A 213 -2.91 -5.54 -9.98
C ASP A 213 -2.62 -6.95 -10.48
N GLN A 214 -1.33 -7.30 -10.53
CA GLN A 214 -0.83 -8.62 -10.95
C GLN A 214 -1.12 -9.01 -12.42
N GLU A 215 -1.87 -8.20 -13.17
CA GLU A 215 -2.28 -8.50 -14.55
C GLU A 215 -1.58 -7.58 -15.56
N THR A 216 -1.74 -6.26 -15.41
CA THR A 216 -1.25 -5.26 -16.37
C THR A 216 -0.47 -4.17 -15.66
N LEU A 217 0.77 -3.94 -16.08
CA LEU A 217 1.62 -2.87 -15.58
C LEU A 217 1.76 -1.71 -16.57
N VAL A 218 2.04 -0.53 -16.03
CA VAL A 218 2.27 0.72 -16.76
C VAL A 218 3.59 1.33 -16.31
N ILE A 219 4.44 1.65 -17.27
CA ILE A 219 5.73 2.31 -17.07
C ILE A 219 5.62 3.74 -17.57
N ARG A 220 5.86 4.70 -16.67
CA ARG A 220 5.78 6.14 -16.99
C ARG A 220 7.17 6.73 -17.23
N SER A 221 7.27 7.53 -18.28
CA SER A 221 8.46 8.34 -18.54
C SER A 221 8.50 9.57 -17.63
N THR A 222 9.69 10.08 -17.34
CA THR A 222 9.84 11.41 -16.74
C THR A 222 9.14 12.45 -17.60
N HIS A 223 8.53 13.45 -16.97
CA HIS A 223 8.02 14.60 -17.69
C HIS A 223 9.10 15.22 -18.58
N ASN A 224 8.76 15.46 -19.83
CA ASN A 224 9.63 16.15 -20.76
C ASN A 224 9.64 17.65 -20.43
N LYS A 225 10.49 18.01 -19.47
CA LYS A 225 10.69 19.41 -19.08
C LYS A 225 11.53 20.08 -20.16
N MET A 226 10.98 21.10 -20.80
CA MET A 226 11.75 21.92 -21.74
C MET A 226 13.02 22.43 -21.08
N SER A 227 14.17 22.15 -21.69
CA SER A 227 15.44 22.74 -21.25
C SER A 227 15.39 24.27 -21.40
N ALA A 228 16.10 24.98 -20.54
CA ALA A 228 16.20 26.45 -20.64
C ALA A 228 16.73 26.89 -22.01
N PHE A 229 17.65 26.11 -22.57
CA PHE A 229 18.24 26.33 -23.89
C PHE A 229 17.22 26.12 -25.03
N ALA A 230 16.41 25.05 -24.99
CA ALA A 230 15.38 24.82 -26.01
C ALA A 230 14.30 25.92 -26.00
N ARG A 231 13.96 26.45 -24.82
CA ARG A 231 13.07 27.62 -24.69
C ARG A 231 13.66 28.86 -25.36
N GLN A 232 14.95 29.14 -25.16
CA GLN A 232 15.64 30.27 -25.78
C GLN A 232 15.75 30.14 -27.31
N ALA A 233 15.86 28.92 -27.82
CA ALA A 233 15.90 28.62 -29.26
C ALA A 233 14.51 28.60 -29.94
N GLY A 234 13.42 28.90 -29.22
CA GLY A 234 12.06 28.88 -29.76
C GLY A 234 11.53 27.48 -30.11
N VAL A 235 12.21 26.41 -29.66
CA VAL A 235 11.79 25.03 -29.93
C VAL A 235 10.63 24.69 -29.02
N THR A 236 9.46 24.38 -29.58
CA THR A 236 8.29 23.94 -28.79
C THR A 236 8.35 22.42 -28.59
N VAL A 237 8.45 21.97 -27.34
CA VAL A 237 8.23 20.55 -27.00
C VAL A 237 6.74 20.36 -26.73
N SER A 238 6.07 19.56 -27.56
CA SER A 238 4.66 19.23 -27.37
C SER A 238 4.46 18.03 -26.45
N ILE A 239 5.40 17.10 -26.42
CA ILE A 239 5.30 15.86 -25.65
C ILE A 239 5.42 16.18 -24.16
N VAL A 240 4.45 15.73 -23.36
CA VAL A 240 4.47 15.84 -21.90
C VAL A 240 5.15 14.61 -21.30
N MET A 241 4.71 13.42 -21.69
CA MET A 241 5.26 12.14 -21.24
C MET A 241 4.85 10.99 -22.17
N VAL A 242 5.37 9.80 -21.89
CA VAL A 242 5.07 8.55 -22.58
C VAL A 242 4.71 7.49 -21.55
N LEU A 243 3.68 6.70 -21.85
CA LEU A 243 3.24 5.55 -21.05
C LEU A 243 3.45 4.26 -21.85
N ALA A 244 4.13 3.28 -21.28
CA ALA A 244 4.30 1.96 -21.87
C ALA A 244 3.50 0.93 -21.06
N VAL A 245 2.72 0.09 -21.72
CA VAL A 245 1.78 -0.85 -21.09
C VAL A 245 2.16 -2.28 -21.44
N PHE A 246 2.16 -3.14 -20.42
CA PHE A 246 2.50 -4.56 -20.55
C PHE A 246 1.53 -5.42 -19.76
N ASP A 247 1.19 -6.58 -20.32
CA ASP A 247 0.67 -7.70 -19.53
C ASP A 247 1.84 -8.41 -18.85
N VAL A 248 1.62 -8.99 -17.67
CA VAL A 248 2.71 -9.52 -16.83
C VAL A 248 2.89 -11.04 -16.93
N ASN A 249 1.81 -11.79 -17.20
CA ASN A 249 1.81 -13.26 -17.16
C ASN A 249 1.22 -13.87 -18.45
N PRO A 250 2.02 -14.05 -19.53
CA PRO A 250 3.45 -13.74 -19.65
C PRO A 250 3.71 -12.25 -19.90
N LEU A 251 4.96 -11.81 -19.71
CA LEU A 251 5.34 -10.42 -19.93
C LEU A 251 5.21 -10.07 -21.42
N GLN A 252 4.17 -9.32 -21.78
CA GLN A 252 3.84 -9.00 -23.18
C GLN A 252 3.60 -7.50 -23.36
N PHE A 253 4.22 -6.94 -24.40
CA PHE A 253 4.05 -5.53 -24.75
C PHE A 253 2.68 -5.29 -25.42
N ILE A 254 1.84 -4.47 -24.77
CA ILE A 254 0.55 -4.03 -25.33
C ILE A 254 0.75 -2.82 -26.23
N GLY A 255 1.46 -1.80 -25.75
CA GLY A 255 1.71 -0.60 -26.53
C GLY A 255 2.33 0.53 -25.73
N MET A 256 2.82 1.52 -26.46
CA MET A 256 3.46 2.72 -25.92
C MET A 256 2.84 3.95 -26.56
N ILE A 257 2.25 4.81 -25.71
CA ILE A 257 1.45 5.97 -26.10
C ILE A 257 2.14 7.27 -25.71
N GLU A 258 2.14 8.22 -26.63
CA GLU A 258 2.63 9.58 -26.42
C GLU A 258 1.51 10.52 -25.96
N ILE A 259 1.77 11.24 -24.88
CA ILE A 259 0.86 12.25 -24.35
C ILE A 259 1.40 13.62 -24.73
N ASP A 260 0.87 14.17 -25.82
CA ASP A 260 1.28 15.45 -26.39
C ASP A 260 0.23 16.58 -26.25
N LYS A 261 0.69 17.82 -26.10
CA LYS A 261 -0.16 19.00 -25.93
C LYS A 261 -0.92 19.44 -27.19
N ARG A 262 -0.53 18.96 -28.38
CA ARG A 262 -1.19 19.31 -29.65
C ARG A 262 -2.47 18.50 -29.82
N THR A 263 -2.42 17.22 -29.49
CA THR A 263 -3.51 16.26 -29.61
C THR A 263 -4.44 16.33 -28.39
N TRP A 264 -3.86 16.36 -27.18
CA TRP A 264 -4.63 16.28 -25.94
C TRP A 264 -4.98 17.64 -25.33
N GLY A 265 -4.42 18.73 -25.88
CA GLY A 265 -4.67 20.11 -25.48
C GLY A 265 -3.53 20.76 -24.69
N ALA A 266 -3.40 22.08 -24.82
CA ALA A 266 -2.27 22.84 -24.26
C ALA A 266 -2.17 22.77 -22.72
N GLY A 267 -3.30 22.53 -22.05
CA GLY A 267 -3.42 22.50 -20.59
C GLY A 267 -3.05 21.16 -19.93
N VAL A 268 -2.60 20.14 -20.68
CA VAL A 268 -2.22 18.84 -20.08
C VAL A 268 -1.05 19.01 -19.13
N LEU A 269 -1.22 18.44 -17.94
CA LEU A 269 -0.21 18.38 -16.87
C LEU A 269 0.35 16.98 -16.71
N ASP A 270 -0.54 15.99 -16.54
CA ASP A 270 -0.20 14.63 -16.17
C ASP A 270 -1.18 13.61 -16.78
N SER A 271 -0.78 12.34 -16.79
CA SER A 271 -1.59 11.22 -17.27
C SER A 271 -1.23 9.89 -16.62
N MET A 272 -2.22 9.01 -16.54
CA MET A 272 -2.07 7.64 -16.04
C MET A 272 -3.05 6.70 -16.71
N ILE A 273 -2.78 5.40 -16.62
CA ILE A 273 -3.67 4.34 -17.10
C ILE A 273 -3.99 3.43 -15.92
N ILE A 274 -5.27 3.29 -15.61
CA ILE A 274 -5.78 2.45 -14.51
C ILE A 274 -7.06 1.76 -15.01
N GLY A 275 -7.20 0.45 -14.77
CA GLY A 275 -8.41 -0.31 -15.10
C GLY A 275 -8.83 -0.22 -16.57
N GLY A 276 -7.87 -0.13 -17.50
CA GLY A 276 -8.17 0.05 -18.94
C GLY A 276 -8.66 1.46 -19.32
N ILE A 277 -8.57 2.43 -18.42
CA ILE A 277 -8.94 3.82 -18.65
C ILE A 277 -7.70 4.70 -18.66
N LEU A 278 -7.53 5.49 -19.72
CA LEU A 278 -6.54 6.55 -19.76
C LEU A 278 -7.13 7.81 -19.11
N ILE A 279 -6.46 8.32 -18.09
CA ILE A 279 -6.86 9.51 -17.33
C ILE A 279 -5.87 10.63 -17.66
N ILE A 280 -6.40 11.81 -18.04
CA ILE A 280 -5.60 13.00 -18.34
C ILE A 280 -6.01 14.15 -17.43
N MET A 281 -5.02 14.77 -16.81
CA MET A 281 -5.17 15.87 -15.86
C MET A 281 -4.77 17.19 -16.49
N TYR A 282 -5.60 18.21 -16.29
CA TYR A 282 -5.45 19.53 -16.92
C TYR A 282 -5.22 20.63 -15.90
N GLN A 283 -4.43 21.65 -16.24
CA GLN A 283 -4.15 22.81 -15.40
C GLN A 283 -5.41 23.57 -14.95
N SER A 284 -6.49 23.46 -15.72
CA SER A 284 -7.80 24.01 -15.39
C SER A 284 -8.52 23.29 -14.24
N GLY A 285 -7.96 22.20 -13.71
CA GLY A 285 -8.58 21.34 -12.70
C GLY A 285 -9.49 20.26 -13.27
N PHE A 286 -9.62 20.18 -14.61
CA PHE A 286 -10.37 19.10 -15.24
C PHE A 286 -9.56 17.80 -15.24
N VAL A 287 -10.28 16.70 -15.03
CA VAL A 287 -9.81 15.34 -15.20
C VAL A 287 -10.70 14.68 -16.25
N LYS A 288 -10.10 14.14 -17.31
CA LYS A 288 -10.81 13.49 -18.42
C LYS A 288 -10.41 12.03 -18.53
N PHE A 289 -11.40 11.19 -18.83
CA PHE A 289 -11.28 9.74 -18.89
C PHE A 289 -11.55 9.26 -20.31
N PHE A 290 -10.70 8.37 -20.81
CA PHE A 290 -10.75 7.82 -22.17
C PHE A 290 -10.64 6.30 -22.13
N ASN A 291 -11.34 5.61 -23.02
CA ASN A 291 -11.19 4.16 -23.14
C ASN A 291 -9.83 3.82 -23.75
N PHE A 292 -8.92 3.23 -22.96
CA PHE A 292 -7.59 2.89 -23.47
C PHE A 292 -7.65 1.75 -24.49
N GLU A 293 -8.55 0.79 -24.32
CA GLU A 293 -8.69 -0.33 -25.25
C GLU A 293 -9.12 0.14 -26.65
N ASP A 294 -10.06 1.09 -26.72
CA ASP A 294 -10.48 1.69 -27.99
C ASP A 294 -9.33 2.48 -28.65
N ILE A 295 -8.52 3.16 -27.84
CA ILE A 295 -7.32 3.88 -28.32
C ILE A 295 -6.32 2.89 -28.92
N VAL A 296 -6.04 1.79 -28.23
CA VAL A 296 -5.15 0.73 -28.73
C VAL A 296 -5.69 0.16 -30.04
N LYS A 297 -6.97 -0.21 -30.09
CA LYS A 297 -7.59 -0.77 -31.31
C LYS A 297 -7.52 0.18 -32.50
N LYS A 298 -7.71 1.49 -32.29
CA LYS A 298 -7.79 2.49 -33.35
C LYS A 298 -6.41 3.02 -33.81
N TYR A 299 -5.48 3.24 -32.88
CA TYR A 299 -4.25 3.99 -33.13
C TYR A 299 -2.96 3.17 -33.03
N ARG A 300 -3.04 1.88 -32.65
CA ARG A 300 -1.85 1.01 -32.60
C ARG A 300 -1.36 0.67 -34.00
N THR A 301 -0.07 0.85 -34.22
CA THR A 301 0.65 0.40 -35.41
C THR A 301 1.52 -0.82 -35.09
N ASP A 302 1.79 -1.63 -36.11
CA ASP A 302 2.67 -2.78 -36.01
C ASP A 302 4.13 -2.37 -35.76
N THR A 303 4.80 -3.06 -34.84
CA THR A 303 6.17 -2.82 -34.39
C THR A 303 7.20 -3.77 -34.99
N ASP A 304 6.77 -4.83 -35.67
CA ASP A 304 7.66 -5.90 -36.15
C ASP A 304 8.73 -5.39 -37.13
N LYS A 305 8.43 -4.30 -37.84
CA LYS A 305 9.36 -3.65 -38.79
C LYS A 305 10.60 -3.03 -38.12
N TYR A 306 10.56 -2.80 -36.81
CA TYR A 306 11.66 -2.19 -36.06
C TYR A 306 12.53 -3.22 -35.32
N MET A 307 12.18 -4.50 -35.41
CA MET A 307 12.95 -5.59 -34.83
C MET A 307 14.03 -6.05 -35.80
N VAL A 308 15.28 -6.09 -35.34
CA VAL A 308 16.38 -6.71 -36.08
C VAL A 308 16.76 -7.99 -35.34
N ASN A 309 16.64 -9.15 -35.99
CA ASN A 309 16.87 -10.47 -35.39
C ASN A 309 16.03 -10.72 -34.11
N GLY A 310 14.80 -10.20 -34.07
CA GLY A 310 13.93 -10.35 -32.90
C GLY A 310 14.27 -9.44 -31.72
N VAL A 311 15.16 -8.44 -31.89
CA VAL A 311 15.56 -7.51 -30.84
C VAL A 311 15.40 -6.06 -31.31
N TYR A 312 14.92 -5.20 -30.42
CA TYR A 312 14.84 -3.75 -30.65
C TYR A 312 16.19 -3.09 -30.37
N THR A 313 16.93 -2.71 -31.41
CA THR A 313 18.28 -2.15 -31.27
C THR A 313 18.31 -0.76 -30.59
N ASN A 314 17.24 0.03 -30.75
CA ASN A 314 17.08 1.35 -30.13
C ASN A 314 16.00 1.38 -29.03
N GLY A 315 15.59 0.21 -28.55
CA GLY A 315 14.44 0.06 -27.65
C GLY A 315 13.09 0.02 -28.38
N ILE A 316 12.04 -0.25 -27.63
CA ILE A 316 10.68 -0.48 -28.15
C ILE A 316 10.13 0.83 -28.72
N PRO A 317 9.66 0.85 -29.98
CA PRO A 317 9.15 2.07 -30.60
C PRO A 317 7.80 2.47 -30.01
N ILE A 318 7.53 3.78 -29.99
CA ILE A 318 6.18 4.32 -29.75
C ILE A 318 5.29 3.87 -30.89
N ASN A 319 4.31 3.04 -30.57
CA ASN A 319 3.45 2.39 -31.55
C ASN A 319 1.98 2.80 -31.44
N ILE A 320 1.60 3.63 -30.47
CA ILE A 320 0.28 4.24 -30.37
C ILE A 320 0.42 5.73 -30.66
N LYS A 321 -0.02 6.16 -31.84
CA LYS A 321 0.05 7.56 -32.28
C LYS A 321 -1.36 8.10 -32.44
N VAL A 322 -1.82 8.81 -31.42
CA VAL A 322 -3.13 9.45 -31.44
C VAL A 322 -3.03 10.71 -32.28
N THR A 323 -3.76 10.77 -33.39
CA THR A 323 -3.77 11.93 -34.31
C THR A 323 -4.96 12.85 -34.07
N GLU A 324 -6.01 12.34 -33.44
CA GLU A 324 -7.24 13.04 -33.10
C GLU A 324 -7.65 12.63 -31.69
N CYS A 325 -8.05 13.62 -30.88
CA CYS A 325 -8.48 13.42 -29.50
C CYS A 325 -9.63 12.40 -29.44
N PRO A 326 -9.47 11.24 -28.75
CA PRO A 326 -10.51 10.23 -28.65
C PRO A 326 -11.75 10.73 -27.90
N PRO A 327 -12.92 10.07 -28.05
CA PRO A 327 -14.12 10.42 -27.32
C PRO A 327 -13.90 10.38 -25.79
N VAL A 328 -14.29 11.44 -25.11
CA VAL A 328 -14.23 11.53 -23.64
C VAL A 328 -15.37 10.71 -23.05
N LEU A 329 -15.05 9.73 -22.18
CA LEU A 329 -16.04 8.92 -21.48
C LEU A 329 -16.69 9.68 -20.33
N PHE A 330 -15.85 10.38 -19.57
CA PHE A 330 -16.24 11.12 -18.38
C PHE A 330 -15.29 12.31 -18.21
N GLU A 331 -15.84 13.42 -17.71
CA GLU A 331 -15.04 14.58 -17.32
C GLU A 331 -15.61 15.18 -16.03
N VAL A 332 -14.72 15.58 -15.15
CA VAL A 332 -15.06 16.24 -13.90
C VAL A 332 -14.02 17.29 -13.58
N LYS A 333 -14.43 18.32 -12.86
CA LYS A 333 -13.54 19.37 -12.38
C LYS A 333 -13.38 19.22 -10.86
N CYS A 334 -12.15 19.06 -10.41
CA CYS A 334 -11.84 18.87 -8.99
C CYS A 334 -10.50 19.51 -8.61
N SER A 335 -10.38 19.83 -7.32
CA SER A 335 -9.14 20.33 -6.74
C SER A 335 -8.09 19.21 -6.72
N GLN A 336 -6.84 19.57 -7.00
CA GLN A 336 -5.70 18.65 -6.99
C GLN A 336 -5.87 17.38 -7.86
N HIS A 337 -6.80 17.40 -8.82
CA HIS A 337 -7.14 16.25 -9.66
C HIS A 337 -7.56 15.00 -8.87
N ASN A 338 -8.00 15.18 -7.62
CA ASN A 338 -8.43 14.08 -6.76
C ASN A 338 -9.87 13.69 -7.10
N VAL A 339 -10.00 12.53 -7.72
CA VAL A 339 -11.28 11.90 -8.05
C VAL A 339 -11.14 10.41 -7.77
N GLN A 340 -12.13 9.86 -7.08
CA GLN A 340 -12.19 8.45 -6.72
C GLN A 340 -13.52 7.87 -7.15
N PHE A 341 -13.54 6.60 -7.56
CA PHE A 341 -14.74 5.87 -7.95
C PHE A 341 -14.90 4.64 -7.05
N GLY A 342 -16.15 4.29 -6.76
CA GLY A 342 -16.46 3.13 -5.94
C GLY A 342 -17.95 3.03 -5.65
N GLY A 343 -18.32 2.02 -4.88
CA GLY A 343 -19.72 1.76 -4.53
C GLY A 343 -20.49 0.98 -5.60
N PHE A 344 -21.53 0.29 -5.15
CA PHE A 344 -22.55 -0.27 -6.03
C PHE A 344 -23.95 0.20 -5.57
N PRO A 345 -24.73 0.93 -6.41
CA PRO A 345 -24.38 1.42 -7.75
C PRO A 345 -23.17 2.39 -7.71
N TRP A 346 -22.59 2.71 -8.88
CA TRP A 346 -21.35 3.50 -8.94
C TRP A 346 -21.53 4.95 -8.47
N HIS A 347 -20.60 5.40 -7.64
CA HIS A 347 -20.45 6.78 -7.16
C HIS A 347 -19.03 7.28 -7.39
N PHE A 348 -18.85 8.58 -7.27
CA PHE A 348 -17.53 9.19 -7.26
C PHE A 348 -17.41 10.30 -6.23
N ILE A 349 -16.20 10.43 -5.67
CA ILE A 349 -15.86 11.43 -4.66
C ILE A 349 -14.92 12.45 -5.31
N ILE A 350 -15.19 13.74 -5.09
CA ILE A 350 -14.28 14.82 -5.49
C ILE A 350 -14.01 15.79 -4.34
N THR A 351 -12.84 16.41 -4.38
CA THR A 351 -12.56 17.62 -3.60
C THR A 351 -12.98 18.87 -4.42
N PRO A 352 -13.93 19.69 -3.96
CA PRO A 352 -14.32 20.90 -4.66
C PRO A 352 -13.20 21.95 -4.63
N HIS A 353 -13.21 22.86 -5.60
CA HIS A 353 -12.22 23.94 -5.66
C HIS A 353 -12.42 24.95 -4.52
N GLY A 354 -11.32 25.30 -3.85
CA GLY A 354 -11.31 26.31 -2.79
C GLY A 354 -11.61 25.79 -1.38
N SER A 355 -11.99 24.51 -1.25
CA SER A 355 -12.33 23.88 0.03
C SER A 355 -11.55 22.58 0.21
N LEU A 356 -10.28 22.70 0.58
CA LEU A 356 -9.44 21.54 0.94
C LEU A 356 -9.99 20.93 2.25
N GLY A 357 -10.01 19.60 2.34
CA GLY A 357 -10.60 18.89 3.47
C GLY A 357 -12.11 18.64 3.35
N CYS A 358 -12.81 19.31 2.43
CA CYS A 358 -14.21 19.03 2.14
C CYS A 358 -14.33 18.06 0.95
N PHE A 359 -15.32 17.17 0.97
CA PHE A 359 -15.55 16.22 -0.12
C PHE A 359 -17.03 16.16 -0.52
N LEU A 360 -17.25 15.92 -1.80
CA LEU A 360 -18.59 15.75 -2.37
C LEU A 360 -18.72 14.37 -3.00
N VAL A 361 -19.76 13.64 -2.60
CA VAL A 361 -20.11 12.32 -3.14
C VAL A 361 -21.22 12.46 -4.16
N TYR A 362 -20.99 11.99 -5.38
CA TYR A 362 -21.92 12.08 -6.51
C TYR A 362 -22.40 10.70 -6.93
N SER A 363 -23.69 10.61 -7.30
CA SER A 363 -24.22 9.48 -8.06
C SER A 363 -23.66 9.54 -9.48
N PHE A 364 -23.07 8.45 -9.98
CA PHE A 364 -22.53 8.41 -11.34
C PHE A 364 -23.65 8.52 -12.40
N ILE A 365 -24.82 7.92 -12.12
CA ILE A 365 -25.96 7.91 -13.03
C ILE A 365 -26.59 9.30 -13.10
N ASP A 366 -26.91 9.89 -11.94
CA ASP A 366 -27.66 11.14 -11.87
C ASP A 366 -26.78 12.37 -12.08
N ARG A 367 -25.45 12.23 -11.89
CA ARG A 367 -24.47 13.33 -11.85
C ARG A 367 -24.85 14.44 -10.86
N GLN A 368 -25.49 14.05 -9.75
CA GLN A 368 -25.88 14.93 -8.67
C GLN A 368 -25.24 14.47 -7.37
N VAL A 369 -24.99 15.43 -6.47
CA VAL A 369 -24.56 15.14 -5.10
C VAL A 369 -25.68 14.36 -4.41
N ILE A 370 -25.33 13.24 -3.80
CA ILE A 370 -26.30 12.41 -3.08
C ILE A 370 -26.69 13.08 -1.76
N GLU A 371 -27.86 12.73 -1.21
CA GLU A 371 -28.28 13.25 0.08
C GLU A 371 -27.28 12.81 1.18
N GLY A 372 -26.81 13.76 2.00
CA GLY A 372 -25.72 13.53 2.95
C GLY A 372 -24.32 13.45 2.32
N GLY A 373 -24.20 13.63 1.00
CA GLY A 373 -22.94 13.54 0.24
C GLY A 373 -21.97 14.69 0.43
N HIS A 374 -22.29 15.69 1.25
CA HIS A 374 -21.35 16.74 1.64
C HIS A 374 -20.60 16.30 2.90
N LEU A 375 -19.35 15.91 2.71
CA LEU A 375 -18.48 15.44 3.78
C LEU A 375 -17.58 16.59 4.21
N ASP A 376 -17.88 17.13 5.39
CA ASP A 376 -17.17 18.23 6.01
C ASP A 376 -17.24 18.02 7.52
N LEU A 377 -16.11 17.80 8.19
CA LEU A 377 -16.06 17.79 9.65
C LEU A 377 -15.73 19.20 10.13
N ASP A 378 -16.47 19.68 11.12
CA ASP A 378 -16.15 20.92 11.82
C ASP A 378 -14.81 20.74 12.56
N ASN A 379 -13.69 21.03 11.90
CA ASN A 379 -12.35 20.81 12.44
C ASN A 379 -11.59 22.13 12.66
N ASN A 380 -11.13 22.31 13.90
CA ASN A 380 -10.12 23.31 14.26
C ASN A 380 -8.68 22.74 14.17
N SER A 381 -8.51 21.57 13.55
CA SER A 381 -7.21 20.91 13.39
C SER A 381 -6.43 21.45 12.18
N ILE A 382 -5.11 21.37 12.26
CA ILE A 382 -4.20 21.68 11.14
C ILE A 382 -4.24 20.56 10.09
N GLU A 383 -4.57 19.33 10.50
CA GLU A 383 -4.65 18.20 9.58
C GLU A 383 -5.93 18.23 8.77
N LEU A 384 -5.79 18.04 7.46
CA LEU A 384 -6.92 18.00 6.54
C LEU A 384 -7.59 16.63 6.60
N ASP A 385 -8.93 16.65 6.59
CA ASP A 385 -9.73 15.45 6.49
C ASP A 385 -9.43 14.67 5.20
N LYS A 386 -9.68 13.37 5.24
CA LYS A 386 -9.55 12.46 4.10
C LYS A 386 -10.85 11.71 3.90
N ALA A 387 -11.32 11.60 2.66
CA ALA A 387 -12.43 10.74 2.30
C ALA A 387 -12.01 9.75 1.22
N ILE A 388 -12.24 8.46 1.46
CA ILE A 388 -11.87 7.38 0.54
C ILE A 388 -12.95 6.30 0.49
N PHE A 389 -13.09 5.61 -0.63
CA PHE A 389 -13.87 4.37 -0.66
C PHE A 389 -13.16 3.28 0.16
N HIS A 390 -13.95 2.48 0.86
CA HIS A 390 -13.46 1.38 1.67
C HIS A 390 -12.92 0.26 0.76
N GLY A 391 -11.76 -0.30 1.11
CA GLY A 391 -11.09 -1.36 0.35
C GLY A 391 -11.69 -2.77 0.50
N ASP A 392 -12.89 -2.91 1.06
CA ASP A 392 -13.52 -4.22 1.35
C ASP A 392 -14.63 -4.57 0.35
N GLU A 393 -14.70 -3.84 -0.77
CA GLU A 393 -15.72 -3.97 -1.81
C GLU A 393 -17.17 -3.68 -1.36
N SER A 394 -17.39 -3.30 -0.10
CA SER A 394 -18.74 -2.99 0.42
C SER A 394 -19.36 -1.74 -0.20
N GLY A 395 -18.52 -0.89 -0.81
CA GLY A 395 -18.94 0.43 -1.28
C GLY A 395 -19.09 1.47 -0.18
N ARG A 396 -18.73 1.13 1.07
CA ARG A 396 -18.67 2.09 2.17
C ARG A 396 -17.62 3.15 1.92
N ILE A 397 -17.76 4.29 2.58
CA ILE A 397 -16.83 5.42 2.50
C ILE A 397 -16.25 5.65 3.89
N LEU A 398 -14.93 5.74 3.97
CA LEU A 398 -14.20 6.16 5.15
C LEU A 398 -14.01 7.67 5.10
N HIS A 399 -14.53 8.39 6.09
CA HIS A 399 -14.29 9.81 6.30
C HIS A 399 -13.46 9.99 7.57
N ILE A 400 -12.20 10.36 7.40
CA ILE A 400 -11.15 10.36 8.41
C ILE A 400 -10.86 11.81 8.77
N GLY A 401 -11.18 12.19 10.01
CA GLY A 401 -10.79 13.46 10.63
C GLY A 401 -9.60 13.29 11.58
N HIS A 402 -9.32 14.33 12.36
CA HIS A 402 -8.17 14.36 13.28
C HIS A 402 -8.31 13.40 14.48
N ASP A 403 -9.51 13.15 14.99
CA ASP A 403 -9.79 12.30 16.15
C ASP A 403 -10.83 11.20 15.87
N THR A 404 -11.44 11.26 14.70
CA THR A 404 -12.64 10.49 14.34
C THR A 404 -12.52 9.84 12.98
N VAL A 405 -13.02 8.61 12.88
CA VAL A 405 -13.17 7.88 11.61
C VAL A 405 -14.63 7.48 11.46
N ARG A 406 -15.33 8.11 10.51
CA ARG A 406 -16.73 7.79 10.19
C ARG A 406 -16.78 6.81 9.03
N VAL A 407 -17.53 5.73 9.22
CA VAL A 407 -17.81 4.76 8.17
C VAL A 407 -19.23 5.00 7.67
N LEU A 408 -19.35 5.32 6.38
CA LEU A 408 -20.61 5.74 5.74
C LEU A 408 -21.02 4.69 4.71
N GLU A 409 -22.26 4.27 4.76
CA GLU A 409 -22.87 3.34 3.81
C GLU A 409 -23.71 4.12 2.77
N ILE A 410 -23.63 3.70 1.51
CA ILE A 410 -24.47 4.20 0.43
C ILE A 410 -25.75 3.35 0.39
N VAL A 411 -26.88 3.96 0.74
CA VAL A 411 -28.17 3.26 0.80
C VAL A 411 -29.08 3.70 -0.34
N SER A 412 -29.71 2.73 -1.00
CA SER A 412 -30.74 3.00 -2.02
C SER A 412 -32.07 3.39 -1.36
N GLY A 413 -32.54 4.60 -1.62
CA GLY A 413 -33.84 5.10 -1.18
C GLY A 413 -34.99 4.72 -2.12
N ARG A 414 -36.20 5.22 -1.81
CA ARG A 414 -37.36 5.05 -2.70
C ARG A 414 -37.13 5.81 -4.00
N GLY A 415 -37.18 5.10 -5.14
CA GLY A 415 -37.06 5.71 -6.47
C GLY A 415 -35.63 5.81 -7.03
N GLN A 416 -34.76 4.84 -6.74
CA GLN A 416 -33.36 4.74 -7.23
C GLN A 416 -32.39 5.86 -6.79
N LYS A 417 -32.86 6.87 -6.04
CA LYS A 417 -31.98 7.86 -5.43
C LYS A 417 -31.21 7.24 -4.27
N THR A 418 -29.92 7.50 -4.24
CA THR A 418 -29.02 7.04 -3.18
C THR A 418 -28.76 8.15 -2.17
N HIS A 419 -28.50 7.77 -0.92
CA HIS A 419 -28.14 8.68 0.16
C HIS A 419 -27.08 8.05 1.06
N LEU A 420 -26.30 8.89 1.74
CA LEU A 420 -25.34 8.42 2.73
C LEU A 420 -25.99 8.25 4.09
N LYS A 421 -25.70 7.12 4.71
CA LYS A 421 -26.07 6.81 6.09
C LYS A 421 -24.81 6.47 6.87
N LYS A 422 -24.66 7.02 8.07
CA LYS A 422 -23.59 6.62 8.99
C LYS A 422 -23.84 5.18 9.46
N ASP A 423 -22.89 4.29 9.21
CA ASP A 423 -22.89 2.91 9.68
C ASP A 423 -22.42 2.88 11.15
N PHE A 424 -21.16 3.25 11.37
CA PHE A 424 -20.59 3.47 12.69
C PHE A 424 -19.53 4.59 12.68
N GLU A 425 -19.07 4.95 13.86
CA GLU A 425 -18.06 5.99 14.08
C GLU A 425 -17.07 5.54 15.13
N ILE A 426 -15.79 5.64 14.80
CA ILE A 426 -14.69 5.39 15.69
C ILE A 426 -14.23 6.74 16.21
N VAL A 427 -14.31 6.94 17.53
CA VAL A 427 -13.79 8.13 18.21
C VAL A 427 -12.57 7.68 19.01
N ILE A 428 -11.40 8.20 18.66
CA ILE A 428 -10.18 7.87 19.40
C ILE A 428 -10.13 8.74 20.65
N LYS A 429 -9.97 8.08 21.80
CA LYS A 429 -9.86 8.75 23.09
C LYS A 429 -8.59 8.37 23.81
N ASP A 430 -8.10 9.31 24.59
CA ASP A 430 -6.99 9.12 25.51
C ASP A 430 -7.52 8.48 26.80
N GLU A 431 -7.14 7.23 27.03
CA GLU A 431 -7.54 6.46 28.21
C GLU A 431 -7.05 7.09 29.53
N ASP A 432 -5.94 7.84 29.49
CA ASP A 432 -5.38 8.49 30.69
C ASP A 432 -6.21 9.72 31.06
N SER A 433 -6.71 10.46 30.07
CA SER A 433 -7.65 11.57 30.27
C SER A 433 -9.00 11.14 30.86
N GLU A 434 -9.53 9.97 30.47
CA GLU A 434 -10.80 9.46 31.03
C GLU A 434 -10.65 9.02 32.50
N LYS A 435 -9.49 8.46 32.87
CA LYS A 435 -9.19 8.12 34.27
C LYS A 435 -9.04 9.37 35.13
N GLU A 436 -8.37 10.41 34.63
CA GLU A 436 -8.27 11.69 35.33
C GLU A 436 -9.62 12.40 35.45
N ASN A 437 -10.45 12.39 34.40
CA ASN A 437 -11.76 13.04 34.43
C ASN A 437 -12.74 12.31 35.37
N LYS A 438 -12.69 10.97 35.44
CA LYS A 438 -13.42 10.20 36.48
C LYS A 438 -12.93 10.54 37.90
N CYS A 439 -11.62 10.67 38.12
CA CYS A 439 -11.08 11.11 39.40
C CYS A 439 -11.45 12.57 39.74
N LYS A 440 -11.60 13.45 38.73
CA LYS A 440 -12.00 14.85 38.90
C LYS A 440 -13.51 15.03 39.15
N SER A 441 -14.37 14.12 38.68
CA SER A 441 -15.81 14.15 38.95
C SER A 441 -16.19 13.72 40.37
N ASP A 442 -15.32 12.96 41.05
CA ASP A 442 -15.57 12.43 42.41
C ASP A 442 -15.07 13.35 43.54
N LEU A 443 -14.52 14.53 43.21
CA LEU A 443 -14.14 15.54 44.22
C LEU A 443 -15.39 16.29 44.74
N PRO A 444 -15.62 16.35 46.06
CA PRO A 444 -16.78 17.03 46.62
C PRO A 444 -16.77 18.51 46.25
N THR A 445 -17.79 18.94 45.51
CA THR A 445 -17.96 20.33 45.03
C THR A 445 -18.38 21.30 46.14
N VAL A 446 -18.27 20.88 47.40
CA VAL A 446 -18.80 21.59 48.57
C VAL A 446 -17.78 21.43 49.71
N THR A 447 -17.37 22.56 50.29
CA THR A 447 -16.59 22.55 51.54
C THR A 447 -17.44 22.02 52.70
N SER A 448 -16.82 21.59 53.80
CA SER A 448 -17.53 21.15 55.03
C SER A 448 -18.49 22.20 55.63
N SER A 449 -18.47 23.44 55.14
CA SER A 449 -19.38 24.54 55.47
C SER A 449 -20.54 24.76 54.47
N GLY A 450 -20.72 23.91 53.47
CA GLY A 450 -21.83 24.01 52.51
C GLY A 450 -21.63 25.00 51.35
N ARG A 451 -20.44 25.60 51.20
CA ARG A 451 -20.18 26.60 50.15
C ARG A 451 -19.83 25.90 48.82
N LYS A 452 -20.63 26.13 47.78
CA LYS A 452 -20.34 25.69 46.40
C LYS A 452 -19.17 26.48 45.83
N ILE A 453 -18.10 25.79 45.45
CA ILE A 453 -16.95 26.42 44.77
C ILE A 453 -17.31 26.58 43.29
N LYS A 454 -17.39 27.82 42.80
CA LYS A 454 -17.53 28.10 41.36
C LYS A 454 -16.18 27.87 40.69
N LYS A 455 -16.07 26.86 39.82
CA LYS A 455 -14.89 26.64 38.98
C LYS A 455 -14.58 27.92 38.20
N ARG A 456 -13.34 28.40 38.29
CA ARG A 456 -12.83 29.50 37.48
C ARG A 456 -12.18 28.86 36.26
N TRP A 457 -12.86 28.92 35.13
CA TRP A 457 -12.37 28.44 33.85
C TRP A 457 -11.23 29.35 33.42
N ILE A 458 -10.02 28.80 33.26
CA ILE A 458 -8.89 29.54 32.69
C ILE A 458 -9.09 29.49 31.18
N GLN A 459 -8.98 30.64 30.52
CA GLN A 459 -9.29 30.79 29.10
C GLN A 459 -8.36 29.98 28.17
N ASP A 460 -7.22 29.51 28.70
CA ASP A 460 -6.30 28.61 28.00
C ASP A 460 -6.80 27.15 27.97
N GLU A 461 -7.60 26.70 28.95
CA GLU A 461 -8.17 25.33 28.96
C GLU A 461 -9.26 25.15 27.88
N LEU A 462 -9.92 26.23 27.45
CA LEU A 462 -10.94 26.19 26.39
C LEU A 462 -10.35 25.97 24.99
N CYS A 463 -9.02 26.08 24.83
CA CYS A 463 -8.32 25.82 23.57
C CYS A 463 -7.69 24.41 23.51
N GLU A 464 -7.60 23.70 24.63
CA GLU A 464 -6.91 22.40 24.75
C GLU A 464 -7.88 21.21 24.91
N GLU A 465 -9.20 21.40 24.77
CA GLU A 465 -10.16 20.37 25.14
C GLU A 465 -10.17 19.10 24.25
N ASN A 466 -9.43 19.00 23.14
CA ASN A 466 -9.34 17.75 22.35
C ASN A 466 -8.11 17.61 21.41
N ASN A 467 -7.08 18.45 21.51
CA ASN A 467 -5.97 18.44 20.53
C ASN A 467 -4.82 17.48 20.83
N ASN A 468 -4.95 16.61 21.84
CA ASN A 468 -3.88 15.68 22.23
C ASN A 468 -3.86 14.40 21.39
N ILE A 469 -4.83 14.20 20.51
CA ILE A 469 -4.96 12.96 19.72
C ILE A 469 -5.02 13.31 18.25
N THR A 470 -4.25 12.56 17.47
CA THR A 470 -4.19 12.73 16.03
C THR A 470 -4.24 11.38 15.32
N VAL A 471 -5.22 11.19 14.43
CA VAL A 471 -5.31 10.06 13.51
C VAL A 471 -4.40 10.32 12.32
N TYR A 472 -3.28 9.62 12.27
CA TYR A 472 -2.29 9.84 11.22
C TYR A 472 -2.63 9.04 9.94
N HIS A 473 -3.02 7.78 10.11
CA HIS A 473 -3.27 6.86 9.01
C HIS A 473 -4.36 5.84 9.36
N VAL A 474 -5.21 5.52 8.38
CA VAL A 474 -6.17 4.43 8.46
C VAL A 474 -5.87 3.49 7.29
N ASP A 475 -5.72 2.20 7.60
CA ASP A 475 -5.46 1.13 6.64
C ASP A 475 -6.49 0.00 6.84
N TYR A 476 -6.66 -0.83 5.83
CA TYR A 476 -7.53 -2.01 5.88
C TYR A 476 -6.71 -3.26 5.57
N GLU A 477 -6.62 -4.17 6.54
CA GLU A 477 -5.97 -5.47 6.36
C GLU A 477 -7.05 -6.48 5.95
N ASN A 478 -7.01 -6.88 4.69
CA ASN A 478 -8.05 -7.66 4.02
C ASN A 478 -8.08 -9.13 4.45
N GLU A 479 -6.93 -9.74 4.73
CA GLU A 479 -6.84 -11.16 5.12
C GLU A 479 -7.44 -11.41 6.52
N LEU A 480 -7.26 -10.47 7.44
CA LEU A 480 -7.82 -10.46 8.79
C LEU A 480 -9.16 -9.71 8.86
N ASP A 481 -9.51 -8.92 7.85
CA ASP A 481 -10.73 -8.11 7.78
C ASP A 481 -10.85 -7.18 9.00
N VAL A 482 -9.81 -6.36 9.20
CA VAL A 482 -9.69 -5.40 10.31
C VAL A 482 -9.27 -4.03 9.80
N LEU A 483 -9.78 -2.99 10.47
CA LEU A 483 -9.35 -1.62 10.24
C LEU A 483 -8.20 -1.28 11.17
N LEU A 484 -7.11 -0.80 10.59
CA LEU A 484 -5.91 -0.39 11.29
C LEU A 484 -5.93 1.13 11.40
N VAL A 485 -5.90 1.65 12.62
CA VAL A 485 -5.89 3.09 12.87
C VAL A 485 -4.62 3.43 13.61
N SER A 486 -3.70 4.10 12.90
CA SER A 486 -2.48 4.64 13.50
C SER A 486 -2.80 6.00 14.11
N CYS A 487 -2.66 6.11 15.42
CA CYS A 487 -2.92 7.33 16.15
C CYS A 487 -1.76 7.72 17.05
N VAL A 488 -1.65 9.02 17.31
CA VAL A 488 -0.65 9.61 18.19
C VAL A 488 -1.39 10.24 19.35
N VAL A 489 -0.91 9.97 20.56
CA VAL A 489 -1.40 10.62 21.77
C VAL A 489 -0.26 11.47 22.33
N SER A 490 -0.42 12.78 22.27
CA SER A 490 0.50 13.80 22.76
C SER A 490 0.30 13.98 24.26
N GLY A 491 1.19 13.41 25.06
CA GLY A 491 1.27 13.64 26.50
C GLY A 491 2.19 14.81 26.86
N ALA A 492 2.21 15.19 28.14
CA ALA A 492 2.97 16.34 28.64
C ALA A 492 4.51 16.25 28.47
N GLU A 493 5.07 15.03 28.38
CA GLU A 493 6.54 14.83 28.26
C GLU A 493 6.95 14.00 27.03
N VAL A 494 6.12 13.04 26.58
CA VAL A 494 6.43 12.15 25.45
C VAL A 494 5.17 11.85 24.65
N THR A 495 5.26 12.02 23.34
CA THR A 495 4.29 11.60 22.32
C THR A 495 4.37 10.08 22.10
N LYS A 496 3.25 9.38 22.31
CA LYS A 496 3.16 7.93 22.17
C LYS A 496 2.40 7.58 20.88
N GLY A 497 2.96 6.66 20.11
CA GLY A 497 2.30 6.10 18.92
C GLY A 497 1.55 4.81 19.25
N TYR A 498 0.33 4.68 18.75
CA TYR A 498 -0.50 3.50 18.88
C TYR A 498 -0.96 3.01 17.50
N LEU A 499 -1.12 1.69 17.40
CA LEU A 499 -1.81 1.03 16.30
C LEU A 499 -3.02 0.31 16.88
N ASP A 500 -4.21 0.84 16.58
CA ASP A 500 -5.48 0.30 17.03
C ASP A 500 -6.11 -0.56 15.93
N LEU A 501 -6.53 -1.77 16.29
CA LEU A 501 -7.22 -2.71 15.43
C LEU A 501 -8.70 -2.65 15.75
N TYR A 502 -9.50 -2.22 14.78
CA TYR A 502 -10.95 -2.14 14.87
C TYR A 502 -11.60 -3.23 14.02
N ASP A 503 -12.73 -3.74 14.50
CA ASP A 503 -13.58 -4.63 13.71
C ASP A 503 -14.20 -3.87 12.55
N ASN A 504 -14.03 -4.41 11.34
CA ASN A 504 -14.44 -3.76 10.09
C ASN A 504 -15.97 -3.50 9.99
N TYR A 505 -16.80 -4.29 10.67
CA TYR A 505 -18.26 -4.20 10.57
C TYR A 505 -18.91 -3.47 11.75
N THR A 506 -18.34 -3.61 12.94
CA THR A 506 -18.93 -3.06 14.17
C THR A 506 -18.25 -1.79 14.66
N GLY A 507 -17.04 -1.49 14.18
CA GLY A 507 -16.24 -0.38 14.68
C GLY A 507 -15.75 -0.56 16.12
N LEU A 508 -15.85 -1.77 16.67
CA LEU A 508 -15.39 -2.06 18.02
C LEU A 508 -13.87 -2.20 18.04
N LEU A 509 -13.23 -1.57 19.03
CA LEU A 509 -11.80 -1.75 19.27
C LEU A 509 -11.54 -3.20 19.69
N LEU A 510 -10.77 -3.91 18.88
CA LEU A 510 -10.38 -5.30 19.10
C LEU A 510 -9.07 -5.39 19.89
N HIS A 511 -8.06 -4.62 19.48
CA HIS A 511 -6.75 -4.64 20.13
C HIS A 511 -6.03 -3.31 19.94
N ARG A 512 -5.40 -2.79 21.01
CA ARG A 512 -4.57 -1.59 20.98
C ARG A 512 -3.11 -1.98 21.20
N ILE A 513 -2.23 -1.56 20.30
CA ILE A 513 -0.80 -1.88 20.33
C ILE A 513 -0.02 -0.58 20.51
N GLN A 514 0.75 -0.50 21.58
CA GLN A 514 1.67 0.62 21.77
C GLN A 514 2.98 0.36 21.02
N LEU A 515 3.36 1.28 20.14
CA LEU A 515 4.65 1.23 19.46
C LEU A 515 5.74 1.69 20.43
N ILE A 516 6.86 0.95 20.46
CA ILE A 516 7.96 1.23 21.39
C ILE A 516 8.69 2.53 21.00
N GLU A 517 8.75 2.81 19.69
CA GLU A 517 9.52 3.96 19.23
C GLU A 517 8.78 5.27 19.49
N PRO A 518 9.49 6.30 20.01
CA PRO A 518 8.88 7.59 20.26
C PRO A 518 8.37 8.18 18.94
N TYR A 519 7.12 8.64 18.96
CA TYR A 519 6.53 9.26 17.80
C TYR A 519 7.01 10.71 17.74
N HIS A 520 7.88 11.05 16.81
CA HIS A 520 8.35 12.42 16.66
C HIS A 520 7.58 13.08 15.53
N GLU A 521 6.76 14.10 15.84
CA GLU A 521 5.92 14.84 14.87
C GLU A 521 6.69 15.33 13.63
N PHE A 522 8.00 15.51 13.77
CA PHE A 522 8.90 16.01 12.74
C PHE A 522 9.49 14.94 11.83
N ASN A 523 9.29 13.67 12.14
CA ASN A 523 9.74 12.54 11.33
C ASN A 523 8.57 12.01 10.50
N GLU A 524 8.89 11.46 9.34
CA GLU A 524 7.89 10.78 8.52
C GLU A 524 7.76 9.34 9.03
N HIS A 525 6.58 9.00 9.56
CA HIS A 525 6.27 7.67 10.06
C HIS A 525 5.39 6.92 9.04
N LYS A 526 5.73 5.67 8.75
CA LYS A 526 4.90 4.74 7.98
C LYS A 526 4.74 3.45 8.76
N VAL A 527 3.50 3.03 9.00
CA VAL A 527 3.17 1.82 9.75
C VAL A 527 2.30 0.97 8.84
N HIS A 528 2.72 -0.27 8.63
CA HIS A 528 1.98 -1.26 7.86
C HIS A 528 1.89 -2.55 8.67
N MET A 529 0.77 -3.27 8.52
CA MET A 529 0.58 -4.57 9.15
C MET A 529 0.17 -5.58 8.08
N ASP A 530 0.83 -6.74 8.12
CA ASP A 530 0.54 -7.91 7.28
C ASP A 530 0.47 -9.10 8.24
N LYS A 531 -0.74 -9.62 8.47
CA LYS A 531 -1.02 -10.74 9.40
C LYS A 531 -0.48 -10.51 10.81
N ASP A 532 0.60 -11.21 11.15
CA ASP A 532 1.25 -11.22 12.46
C ASP A 532 2.46 -10.27 12.52
N THR A 533 2.69 -9.49 11.47
CA THR A 533 3.86 -8.63 11.30
C THR A 533 3.43 -7.18 11.24
N ILE A 534 4.07 -6.34 12.06
CA ILE A 534 3.97 -4.89 11.92
C ILE A 534 5.34 -4.37 11.52
N ILE A 535 5.37 -3.53 10.48
CA ILE A 535 6.58 -2.85 10.03
C ILE A 535 6.39 -1.35 10.25
N HIS A 536 7.30 -0.77 11.03
CA HIS A 536 7.35 0.65 11.31
C HIS A 536 8.60 1.24 10.68
N ILE A 537 8.42 2.11 9.69
CA ILE A 537 9.50 2.87 9.06
C ILE A 537 9.45 4.30 9.57
N VAL A 538 10.56 4.75 10.12
CA VAL A 538 10.75 6.14 10.55
C VAL A 538 11.85 6.77 9.70
N LYS A 539 11.52 7.85 9.02
CA LYS A 539 12.49 8.68 8.30
C LYS A 539 12.73 9.95 9.08
N ALA A 540 13.93 10.05 9.63
CA ALA A 540 14.38 11.23 10.35
C ALA A 540 14.65 12.39 9.40
N ARG A 541 14.59 13.63 9.90
CA ARG A 541 15.01 14.84 9.16
C ARG A 541 16.43 14.76 8.58
N SER A 542 17.30 13.99 9.21
CA SER A 542 18.66 13.71 8.71
C SER A 542 18.69 12.81 7.46
N SER A 543 17.52 12.45 6.90
CA SER A 543 17.34 11.48 5.81
C SER A 543 17.85 10.08 6.14
N LYS A 544 18.02 9.78 7.43
CA LYS A 544 18.26 8.42 7.92
C LYS A 544 16.92 7.72 8.13
N PHE A 545 16.86 6.47 7.72
CA PHE A 545 15.71 5.59 7.85
C PHE A 545 15.99 4.54 8.92
N VAL A 546 14.98 4.26 9.73
CA VAL A 546 14.96 3.16 10.69
C VAL A 546 13.76 2.29 10.34
N CYS A 547 13.98 0.99 10.17
CA CYS A 547 12.92 0.02 9.97
C CYS A 547 12.89 -0.89 11.19
N THR A 548 11.77 -0.88 11.90
CA THR A 548 11.50 -1.71 13.07
C THR A 548 10.41 -2.71 12.73
N VAL A 549 10.62 -3.98 13.07
CA VAL A 549 9.66 -5.05 12.85
C VAL A 549 9.18 -5.59 14.18
N TYR A 550 7.86 -5.69 14.31
CA TYR A 550 7.19 -6.32 15.43
C TYR A 550 6.52 -7.61 15.00
N LYS A 551 6.58 -8.63 15.85
CA LYS A 551 5.92 -9.92 15.64
C LYS A 551 5.05 -10.27 16.84
N LEU A 552 4.00 -11.06 16.59
CA LEU A 552 3.07 -11.53 17.61
C LEU A 552 3.68 -12.66 18.45
N PHE A 553 3.64 -12.52 19.78
CA PHE A 553 4.07 -13.55 20.74
C PHE A 553 2.98 -13.86 21.76
N GLY A 554 3.01 -15.06 22.35
CA GLY A 554 2.16 -15.40 23.49
C GLY A 554 2.70 -14.81 24.80
N GLN A 555 1.82 -14.50 25.75
CA GLN A 555 2.22 -14.01 27.09
C GLN A 555 3.14 -14.98 27.87
N THR A 556 3.14 -16.28 27.54
CA THR A 556 4.03 -17.28 28.17
C THR A 556 5.49 -17.14 27.78
N ASP A 557 5.79 -16.42 26.68
CA ASP A 557 7.13 -16.27 26.14
C ASP A 557 7.91 -15.13 26.83
N ASN A 558 7.39 -14.58 27.92
CA ASN A 558 8.00 -13.49 28.70
C ASN A 558 9.17 -13.95 29.61
N LYS A 559 9.57 -15.23 29.57
CA LYS A 559 10.62 -15.78 30.46
C LYS A 559 12.02 -15.83 29.84
N SER A 560 12.20 -15.39 28.60
CA SER A 560 13.49 -15.50 27.90
C SER A 560 13.85 -14.22 27.15
N GLU A 561 14.15 -13.17 27.89
CA GLU A 561 14.99 -12.02 27.52
C GLU A 561 15.29 -11.35 28.88
N ILE A 562 16.50 -11.37 29.44
CA ILE A 562 17.71 -10.65 29.00
C ILE A 562 18.94 -11.40 29.57
N HIS A 563 19.81 -11.91 28.70
CA HIS A 563 21.26 -11.88 28.97
C HIS A 563 21.89 -11.29 27.71
N ALA A 564 22.31 -10.03 27.83
CA ALA A 564 23.19 -9.41 26.87
C ALA A 564 24.56 -10.12 26.97
N ASP A 565 24.91 -10.88 25.94
CA ASP A 565 26.28 -11.37 25.76
C ASP A 565 27.18 -10.17 25.47
N ASN A 566 27.78 -9.65 26.54
CA ASN A 566 28.99 -8.85 26.49
C ASN A 566 30.19 -9.81 26.31
N ASP A 567 30.43 -10.27 25.09
CA ASP A 567 31.70 -10.94 24.77
C ASP A 567 32.72 -9.91 24.27
N THR A 568 33.36 -9.25 25.24
CA THR A 568 34.73 -8.73 25.08
C THR A 568 35.71 -9.90 25.29
N PRO A 569 36.62 -10.19 24.34
CA PRO A 569 37.61 -11.24 24.54
C PRO A 569 38.75 -10.72 25.43
N ASN A 570 38.80 -11.21 26.67
CA ASN A 570 39.93 -10.98 27.56
C ASN A 570 40.99 -12.07 27.31
N GLU A 571 42.12 -11.63 26.78
CA GLU A 571 43.39 -12.38 26.74
C GLU A 571 43.85 -12.74 28.15
N ASN A 572 44.30 -13.98 28.34
CA ASN A 572 45.23 -14.32 29.42
C ASN A 572 46.33 -15.25 28.89
N LEU A 573 47.46 -14.61 28.58
CA LEU A 573 48.83 -15.01 28.87
C LEU A 573 49.15 -16.52 28.94
N ARG A 574 49.87 -16.99 27.92
CA ARG A 574 51.08 -17.81 28.13
C ARG A 574 52.26 -17.16 27.41
N MET A 575 53.18 -16.63 28.21
CA MET A 575 54.50 -16.16 27.81
C MET A 575 55.33 -17.30 27.19
N THR A 576 56.03 -17.03 26.09
CA THR A 576 57.51 -17.10 26.00
C THR A 576 57.98 -16.77 24.58
N GLY A 577 59.05 -15.96 24.47
CA GLY A 577 60.01 -16.11 23.36
C GLY A 577 60.14 -14.99 22.33
N LEU A 578 60.76 -13.88 22.74
CA LEU A 578 61.88 -13.20 22.05
C LEU A 578 61.70 -12.49 20.69
N ASN A 579 62.13 -11.22 20.75
CA ASN A 579 62.89 -10.41 19.77
C ASN A 579 62.18 -9.40 18.85
N ARG A 580 62.18 -8.15 19.34
CA ARG A 580 62.92 -6.99 18.77
C ARG A 580 62.90 -6.83 17.23
N ARG A 581 62.19 -5.82 16.72
CA ARG A 581 62.77 -4.48 16.43
C ARG A 581 61.74 -3.52 15.84
N SER A 582 61.86 -2.30 16.32
CA SER A 582 61.21 -1.07 15.91
C SER A 582 61.45 -0.67 14.46
N ARG A 583 60.47 -0.01 13.84
CA ARG A 583 60.62 1.34 13.27
C ARG A 583 59.27 1.93 12.88
N SER A 584 58.89 2.99 13.60
CA SER A 584 58.16 4.16 13.08
C SER A 584 58.79 4.61 11.74
N ARG A 585 58.08 5.23 10.80
CA ARG A 585 57.35 6.49 10.96
C ARG A 585 56.72 6.86 9.60
N THR A 586 55.55 7.50 9.64
CA THR A 586 54.99 8.49 8.68
C THR A 586 54.81 8.03 7.22
N ARG A 587 53.63 8.19 6.62
CA ARG A 587 52.81 9.40 6.56
C ARG A 587 51.36 9.05 6.25
#